data_AF-A0A975D4C0-F1
#
_entry.id   AF-A0A975D4C0-F1
#
_cell.length_a   1.000
_cell.length_b   1.000
_cell.length_c   1.000
_cell.angle_alpha   90.00
_cell.angle_beta   90.00
_cell.angle_gamma   90.00
#
_symmetry.space_group_name_H-M   'P 1'
#
loop_
_entity.id
_entity.type
_entity.pdbx_description
1 polymer ?
#
loop_
_entity_poly.entity_id
_entity_poly.type
_entity_poly.pdbx_seq_one_letter_code
_entity_poly.pdbx_strand_id
1 'polypeptide(L)' 'MLQLLSFALFSGVFIISIAAIAATVRSEMPYILRALGIAPSPTPPLRPVAERRFRVIRQVQGRPAASAQAWRAAA' A
#
# COMPACT_ATOMS: atom_id res chain seq x y z
N MET A 1 34.15 33.72 -2.81
CA MET A 1 33.34 33.39 -4.01
C MET A 1 33.53 31.94 -4.43
N LEU A 2 34.75 31.47 -4.74
CA LEU A 2 35.00 30.08 -5.12
C LEU A 2 34.53 29.06 -4.06
N GLN A 3 34.77 29.33 -2.77
CA GLN A 3 34.33 28.46 -1.67
C GLN A 3 32.80 28.29 -1.60
N LEU A 4 32.03 29.34 -1.85
CA LEU A 4 30.57 29.27 -1.90
C LEU A 4 30.09 28.45 -3.09
N LEU A 5 30.75 28.60 -4.25
CA LEU A 5 30.46 27.82 -5.44
C LEU A 5 30.79 26.33 -5.23
N SER A 6 31.96 26.03 -4.66
CA SER A 6 32.36 24.67 -4.30
C SER A 6 31.39 24.05 -3.30
N PHE A 7 30.96 24.81 -2.30
CA PHE A 7 29.96 24.34 -1.32
C PHE A 7 28.60 24.07 -1.97
N ALA A 8 28.13 24.95 -2.85
CA ALA A 8 26.88 24.76 -3.58
C ALA A 8 26.92 23.53 -4.48
N LEU A 9 28.03 23.32 -5.21
CA LEU A 9 28.23 22.14 -6.05
C LEU A 9 28.29 20.87 -5.20
N PHE A 10 29.06 20.88 -4.11
CA PHE A 10 29.18 19.75 -3.20
C PHE A 10 27.84 19.38 -2.58
N SER A 11 27.12 20.37 -2.04
CA SER A 11 25.78 20.19 -1.46
C SER A 11 24.78 19.67 -2.48
N GLY A 12 24.81 20.18 -3.71
CA GLY A 12 23.97 19.71 -4.80
C GLY A 12 24.20 18.23 -5.11
N VAL A 13 25.47 17.84 -5.33
CA VAL A 13 25.83 16.44 -5.58
C VAL A 13 25.46 15.54 -4.39
N PHE A 14 25.68 16.02 -3.17
CA PHE A 14 25.34 15.30 -1.95
C PHE A 14 23.83 15.02 -1.84
N ILE A 15 22.99 16.04 -2.04
CA ILE A 15 21.53 15.91 -2.00
C ILE A 15 21.05 14.99 -3.12
N ILE A 16 21.56 15.15 -4.35
CA ILE A 16 21.22 14.28 -5.49
C ILE A 16 21.59 12.82 -5.19
N SER A 17 22.76 12.58 -4.59
CA SER A 17 23.20 11.24 -4.22
C SER A 17 22.26 10.60 -3.20
N ILE A 18 21.87 11.33 -2.16
CA ILE A 18 20.89 10.85 -1.17
C ILE A 18 19.55 10.56 -1.83
N ALA A 19 19.08 11.46 -2.68
CA ALA A 19 17.81 11.29 -3.39
C ALA A 19 17.82 10.05 -4.29
N ALA A 20 18.93 9.81 -5.00
CA ALA A 20 19.11 8.63 -5.84
C ALA A 20 19.06 7.34 -5.01
N ILE A 21 19.82 7.28 -3.91
CA ILE A 21 19.81 6.12 -3.00
C ILE A 21 18.40 5.90 -2.44
N ALA A 22 17.74 6.94 -1.95
CA ALA A 22 16.40 6.83 -1.39
C ALA A 22 15.38 6.36 -2.43
N ALA A 23 15.49 6.83 -3.68
CA ALA A 23 14.64 6.41 -4.78
C ALA A 23 14.86 4.93 -5.11
N THR A 24 16.12 4.48 -5.19
CA THR A 24 16.47 3.07 -5.42
C THR A 24 16.00 2.19 -4.28
N VAL A 25 16.24 2.57 -3.02
CA VAL A 25 15.74 1.80 -1.87
C VAL A 25 14.22 1.72 -1.92
N ARG A 26 13.53 2.83 -2.24
CA ARG A 26 12.07 2.85 -2.36
C ARG A 26 11.56 1.96 -3.50
N SER A 27 12.27 1.85 -4.62
CA SER A 27 11.89 0.95 -5.71
C SER A 27 12.14 -0.52 -5.38
N GLU A 28 13.18 -0.82 -4.60
CA GLU A 28 13.54 -2.18 -4.20
C GLU A 28 12.72 -2.70 -3.00
N MET A 29 12.28 -1.81 -2.11
CA MET A 29 11.58 -2.17 -0.87
C MET A 29 10.34 -3.05 -1.07
N PRO A 30 9.47 -2.85 -2.09
CA PRO A 30 8.34 -3.75 -2.37
C PRO A 30 8.76 -5.19 -2.67
N TYR A 31 9.90 -5.39 -3.35
CA TYR A 31 10.42 -6.73 -3.65
C TYR A 31 10.96 -7.39 -2.38
N ILE A 32 11.68 -6.64 -1.54
CA ILE A 32 12.19 -7.12 -0.25
C ILE A 32 11.03 -7.48 0.69
N LEU A 33 10.03 -6.62 0.83
CA LEU A 33 8.84 -6.88 1.65
C LEU A 33 8.08 -8.12 1.18
N ARG A 34 7.95 -8.29 -0.14
CA ARG A 34 7.34 -9.49 -0.73
C ARG A 34 8.16 -10.76 -0.41
N ALA A 35 9.48 -10.70 -0.49
CA ALA A 35 10.36 -11.83 -0.12
C ALA A 35 10.26 -12.19 1.38
N LEU A 36 10.00 -11.20 2.24
CA LEU A 36 9.77 -11.40 3.68
C LEU A 36 8.33 -11.83 4.02
N GLY A 37 7.48 -12.08 3.03
CA GLY A 37 6.06 -12.45 3.24
C GLY A 37 5.19 -11.31 3.76
N ILE A 38 5.71 -10.07 3.80
CA ILE A 38 4.96 -8.89 4.17
C ILE A 38 4.23 -8.41 2.92
N ALA A 39 2.96 -8.79 2.79
CA ALA A 39 2.12 -8.32 1.70
C ALA A 39 1.99 -6.78 1.80
N PRO A 40 2.51 -6.00 0.82
CA PRO A 40 2.30 -4.57 0.83
C PRO A 40 0.79 -4.32 0.76
N SER A 41 0.27 -3.56 1.72
CA SER A 41 -1.15 -3.16 1.74
C SER A 41 -1.50 -2.61 0.35
N PRO A 42 -2.53 -3.14 -0.33
CA PRO A 42 -2.89 -2.66 -1.65
C PRO A 42 -3.18 -1.18 -1.53
N THR A 43 -2.39 -0.35 -2.23
CA THR A 43 -2.63 1.08 -2.29
C THR A 43 -4.05 1.25 -2.81
N PRO A 44 -4.98 1.81 -2.02
CA PRO A 44 -6.36 1.92 -2.45
C PRO A 44 -6.35 2.69 -3.77
N PRO A 45 -7.06 2.21 -4.80
CA PRO A 45 -7.05 2.88 -6.09
C PRO A 45 -7.49 4.32 -5.88
N LEU A 46 -6.67 5.27 -6.36
CA LEU A 46 -6.99 6.70 -6.44
C LEU A 46 -8.13 6.88 -7.44
N ARG A 47 -9.35 6.47 -7.05
CA ARG A 47 -10.54 6.69 -7.86
C ARG A 47 -10.94 8.16 -7.74
N PRO A 48 -11.18 8.87 -8.85
CA PRO A 48 -11.85 10.15 -8.78
C PRO A 48 -13.21 9.96 -8.11
N VAL A 49 -13.49 10.78 -7.08
CA VAL A 49 -14.68 10.76 -6.21
C VAL A 49 -15.90 11.28 -6.98
N ALA A 50 -16.19 10.71 -8.15
CA ALA A 50 -17.33 11.12 -8.98
C ALA A 50 -18.04 9.96 -9.68
N GLU A 51 -17.65 8.71 -9.43
CA GLU A 51 -18.43 7.57 -9.91
C GLU A 51 -19.35 7.06 -8.82
N ARG A 52 -20.58 7.58 -8.84
CA ARG A 52 -21.70 7.20 -7.98
C ARG A 52 -21.97 5.69 -8.15
N ARG A 53 -21.26 4.87 -7.37
CA ARG A 53 -21.52 3.44 -7.28
C ARG A 53 -22.87 3.24 -6.58
N PHE A 54 -23.93 3.09 -7.36
CA PHE A 54 -25.17 2.49 -6.87
C PHE A 54 -24.89 1.05 -6.47
N ARG A 55 -24.63 0.83 -5.18
CA ARG A 55 -24.66 -0.50 -4.59
C ARG A 55 -26.11 -0.79 -4.24
N VAL A 56 -26.87 -1.35 -5.17
CA VAL A 56 -28.17 -1.96 -4.86
C VAL A 56 -27.87 -3.23 -4.08
N ILE A 57 -27.63 -3.09 -2.78
CA ILE A 57 -27.75 -4.20 -1.84
C ILE A 57 -29.25 -4.39 -1.69
N ARG A 58 -29.84 -5.31 -2.46
CA ARG A 58 -31.19 -5.80 -2.16
C ARG A 58 -31.07 -6.47 -0.79
N GLN A 59 -31.47 -5.75 0.26
CA GLN A 59 -31.73 -6.33 1.57
C GLN A 59 -32.91 -7.29 1.41
N VAL A 60 -32.64 -8.56 1.14
CA VAL A 60 -33.61 -9.61 1.41
C VAL A 60 -33.54 -9.86 2.91
N GLN A 61 -34.41 -9.13 3.59
CA GLN A 61 -34.84 -9.34 4.96
C GLN A 61 -35.38 -10.78 5.08
N GLY A 62 -34.62 -11.65 5.74
CA GLY A 62 -34.99 -13.04 6.01
C GLY A 62 -34.22 -13.55 7.22
N ARG A 63 -34.66 -13.16 8.41
CA ARG A 63 -34.19 -13.66 9.72
C ARG A 63 -34.89 -15.00 10.03
N PRO A 64 -34.50 -15.81 11.03
CA PRO A 64 -33.22 -16.45 11.37
C PRO A 64 -33.36 -18.00 11.49
N ALA A 65 -32.27 -18.79 11.57
CA ALA A 65 -32.28 -20.06 12.34
C ALA A 65 -30.87 -20.65 12.50
N ALA A 66 -30.54 -20.99 13.73
CA ALA A 66 -29.37 -21.76 14.11
C ALA A 66 -29.40 -23.17 13.46
N SER A 67 -28.30 -23.60 12.84
CA SER A 67 -28.09 -25.04 12.52
C SER A 67 -26.69 -25.43 12.03
N ALA A 68 -25.70 -24.53 11.97
CA ALA A 68 -24.33 -24.93 11.58
C ALA A 68 -23.52 -25.57 12.73
N GLN A 69 -24.04 -25.57 13.96
CA GLN A 69 -23.35 -26.10 15.15
C GLN A 69 -23.66 -27.59 15.45
N ALA A 70 -24.47 -28.27 14.62
CA ALA A 70 -24.99 -29.61 14.91
C ALA A 70 -24.25 -30.78 14.20
N TRP A 71 -23.15 -30.53 13.48
CA TRP A 71 -22.40 -31.59 12.77
C TRP A 71 -21.02 -31.87 13.42
N ARG A 72 -21.00 -31.95 14.76
CA ARG A 72 -19.85 -32.50 15.52
C ARG A 72 -20.28 -33.57 16.53
N ALA A 73 -21.32 -34.32 16.24
CA ALA A 73 -21.63 -35.55 16.96
C ALA A 73 -22.17 -36.57 15.95
N ALA A 74 -21.47 -37.71 15.83
CA ALA A 74 -21.73 -38.87 14.97
C ALA A 74 -21.11 -38.85 13.55
N ALA A 75 -19.80 -39.12 13.49
CA ALA A 75 -19.18 -40.04 12.54
C ALA A 75 -17.95 -40.66 13.20
#